data_AF-V5I6W5-F1
#
_entry.id   AF-V5I6W5-F1
#
_cell.length_a   1.000
_cell.length_b   1.000
_cell.length_c   1.000
_cell.angle_alpha   90.00
_cell.angle_beta   90.00
_cell.angle_gamma   90.00
#
_symmetry.space_group_name_H-M   'P 1'
#
loop_
_entity.id
_entity.type
_entity.pdbx_description
1 polymer ?
#
loop_
_entity_poly.entity_id
_entity_poly.type
_entity_poly.pdbx_seq_one_letter_code
_entity_poly.pdbx_strand_id
1 'polypeptide(L)'
;MTDGGNNVYENELKDNNWDGFHNWLYCVCVVTFDLELGQALESVFPRHVSLSKQETSNICYLAFPDSNSGCMGDTTFIIRLQNTQGEKNLKEEHNNYNSKCPTSLQIDGSYYWGYVYFRQVKDVTLPRGYFQKSVVILSLLPFNNLFSKICSYIAPEYFENGEVSLEAVCYNIEQWPPPVPG
;
A
#
# COMPACT_ATOMS: atom_id res chain seq x y z
N MET A 1 -33.42 -26.81 -3.44
CA MET A 1 -33.18 -25.47 -2.89
C MET A 1 -31.72 -25.41 -2.55
N THR A 2 -31.00 -24.62 -3.34
CA THR A 2 -29.54 -24.52 -3.44
C THR A 2 -28.99 -23.60 -2.37
N ASP A 3 -28.08 -24.10 -1.54
CA ASP A 3 -27.22 -23.28 -0.69
C ASP A 3 -25.83 -23.91 -0.70
N GLY A 4 -25.05 -23.56 -1.73
CA GLY A 4 -23.74 -24.16 -2.02
C GLY A 4 -22.75 -23.18 -2.64
N GLY A 5 -23.01 -21.88 -2.56
CA GLY A 5 -22.24 -20.85 -3.26
C GLY A 5 -21.18 -20.13 -2.43
N ASN A 6 -21.21 -20.20 -1.09
CA ASN A 6 -20.40 -19.30 -0.25
C ASN A 6 -19.10 -19.90 0.31
N ASN A 7 -18.91 -21.23 0.25
CA ASN A 7 -17.74 -21.88 0.84
C ASN A 7 -16.54 -22.00 -0.11
N VAL A 8 -16.68 -21.73 -1.41
CA VAL A 8 -15.56 -21.84 -2.36
C VAL A 8 -14.68 -20.58 -2.31
N TYR A 9 -15.30 -19.39 -2.30
CA TYR A 9 -14.58 -18.11 -2.24
C TYR A 9 -13.83 -17.89 -0.91
N GLU A 10 -14.40 -18.30 0.23
CA GLU A 10 -13.72 -18.20 1.54
C GLU A 10 -12.53 -19.15 1.70
N ASN A 11 -12.51 -20.27 0.98
CA ASN A 11 -11.40 -21.23 1.03
C ASN A 11 -10.28 -20.86 0.04
N GLU A 12 -10.58 -20.30 -1.13
CA GLU A 12 -9.55 -19.77 -2.07
C GLU A 12 -8.77 -18.59 -1.47
N LEU A 13 -9.41 -17.78 -0.60
CA LEU A 13 -8.75 -16.68 0.12
C LEU A 13 -7.74 -17.14 1.18
N LYS A 14 -7.83 -18.40 1.66
CA LYS A 14 -6.96 -18.94 2.72
C LYS A 14 -5.72 -19.64 2.20
N ASP A 15 -5.73 -20.12 0.95
CA ASP A 15 -4.62 -20.89 0.36
C ASP A 15 -3.80 -20.13 -0.71
N ASN A 16 -4.18 -18.90 -1.06
CA ASN A 16 -3.34 -18.07 -1.92
C ASN A 16 -2.12 -17.59 -1.14
N ASN A 17 -1.01 -18.28 -1.35
CA ASN A 17 0.30 -17.79 -0.98
C ASN A 17 0.57 -16.53 -1.83
N TRP A 18 0.49 -15.34 -1.23
CA TRP A 18 0.63 -14.03 -1.88
C TRP A 18 2.09 -13.74 -2.29
N ASP A 19 2.77 -14.76 -2.79
CA ASP A 19 4.20 -14.72 -3.02
C ASP A 19 4.55 -13.77 -4.16
N GLY A 20 3.77 -13.80 -5.24
CA GLY A 20 3.94 -12.92 -6.39
C GLY A 20 3.75 -11.45 -6.02
N PHE A 21 2.71 -11.15 -5.22
CA PHE A 21 2.44 -9.81 -4.72
C PHE A 21 3.61 -9.34 -3.85
N HIS A 22 4.05 -10.17 -2.89
CA HIS A 22 5.14 -9.83 -1.99
C HIS A 22 6.52 -9.69 -2.65
N ASN A 23 6.69 -10.19 -3.88
CA ASN A 23 7.88 -9.92 -4.67
C ASN A 23 7.93 -8.47 -5.19
N TRP A 24 6.77 -7.81 -5.29
CA TRP A 24 6.66 -6.43 -5.79
C TRP A 24 6.32 -5.42 -4.69
N LEU A 25 5.34 -5.73 -3.85
CA LEU A 25 4.76 -4.85 -2.85
C LEU A 25 4.68 -5.54 -1.50
N TYR A 26 4.92 -4.80 -0.42
CA TYR A 26 4.68 -5.31 0.92
C TYR A 26 3.20 -5.26 1.27
N CYS A 27 2.55 -4.11 1.05
CA CYS A 27 1.10 -3.96 1.16
C CYS A 27 0.62 -2.63 0.54
N VAL A 28 -0.70 -2.49 0.45
CA VAL A 28 -1.38 -1.22 0.20
C VAL A 28 -2.15 -0.84 1.46
N CYS A 29 -1.95 0.36 1.98
CA CYS A 29 -2.64 0.87 3.15
C CYS A 29 -3.59 2.00 2.75
N VAL A 30 -4.75 2.04 3.39
CA VAL A 30 -5.63 3.20 3.36
C VAL A 30 -5.57 3.88 4.72
N VAL A 31 -5.27 5.17 4.72
CA VAL A 31 -5.21 5.99 5.93
C VAL A 31 -6.25 7.10 5.82
N THR A 32 -7.07 7.26 6.84
CA THR A 32 -8.12 8.28 6.90
C THR A 32 -7.83 9.28 8.01
N PHE A 33 -8.55 10.40 8.02
CA PHE A 33 -8.52 11.35 9.13
C PHE A 33 -9.74 11.15 10.02
N ASP A 34 -9.52 10.54 11.18
CA ASP A 34 -10.46 10.44 12.27
C ASP A 34 -10.42 11.71 13.15
N LEU A 35 -11.59 12.13 13.67
CA LEU A 35 -11.69 13.38 14.43
C LEU A 35 -11.08 13.30 15.83
N GLU A 36 -11.10 12.10 16.43
CA GLU A 36 -10.63 11.86 17.79
C GLU A 36 -9.18 11.37 17.79
N LEU A 37 -8.86 10.45 16.87
CA LEU A 37 -7.55 9.80 16.77
C LEU A 37 -6.58 10.55 15.84
N GLY A 38 -7.09 11.42 14.97
CA GLY A 38 -6.30 12.03 13.90
C GLY A 38 -6.09 11.05 12.76
N GLN A 39 -4.86 10.95 12.25
CA GLN A 39 -4.55 10.08 11.12
C GLN A 39 -4.59 8.61 11.58
N ALA A 40 -5.45 7.81 10.97
CA ALA A 40 -5.72 6.44 11.39
C ALA A 40 -5.72 5.47 10.20
N LEU A 41 -5.16 4.29 10.41
CA LEU A 41 -5.15 3.21 9.43
C LEU A 41 -6.56 2.62 9.35
N GLU A 42 -7.17 2.70 8.17
CA GLU A 42 -8.52 2.19 7.92
C GLU A 42 -8.49 0.73 7.46
N SER A 43 -7.61 0.42 6.49
CA SER A 43 -7.53 -0.91 5.90
C SER A 43 -6.15 -1.21 5.34
N VAL A 44 -5.80 -2.50 5.26
CA VAL A 44 -4.56 -3.02 4.68
C VAL A 44 -4.89 -4.12 3.67
N PHE A 45 -4.20 -4.10 2.54
CA PHE A 45 -4.31 -5.09 1.47
C PHE A 45 -2.94 -5.66 1.10
N PRO A 46 -2.83 -6.97 0.85
CA PRO A 46 -3.85 -7.99 1.08
C PRO A 46 -4.24 -8.11 2.58
N ARG A 47 -5.45 -8.60 2.86
CA ARG A 47 -6.05 -8.56 4.21
C ARG A 47 -5.29 -9.35 5.29
N HIS A 48 -4.45 -10.30 4.89
CA HIS A 48 -3.68 -11.13 5.81
C HIS A 48 -2.38 -10.44 6.30
N VAL A 49 -1.95 -9.35 5.64
CA VAL A 49 -0.75 -8.63 6.03
C VAL A 49 -0.96 -7.99 7.40
N SER A 50 -0.04 -8.26 8.31
CA SER A 50 -0.05 -7.72 9.67
C SER A 50 1.08 -6.72 9.86
N LEU A 51 0.72 -5.50 10.20
CA LEU A 51 1.67 -4.42 10.53
C LEU A 51 1.90 -4.37 12.04
N SER A 52 3.13 -4.12 12.46
CA SER A 52 3.41 -3.81 13.86
C SER A 52 2.79 -2.46 14.24
N LYS A 53 2.55 -2.24 15.54
CA LYS A 53 2.03 -0.95 16.04
C LYS A 53 2.91 0.23 15.63
N GLN A 54 4.23 0.03 15.61
CA GLN A 54 5.18 1.07 15.21
C GLN A 54 5.09 1.38 13.71
N GLU A 55 4.99 0.35 12.87
CA GLU A 55 4.82 0.53 11.43
C GLU A 55 3.50 1.24 11.12
N THR A 56 2.40 0.81 11.72
CA THR A 56 1.10 1.48 11.58
C THR A 56 1.18 2.96 11.97
N SER A 57 1.81 3.26 13.12
CA SER A 57 1.99 4.65 13.57
C SER A 57 2.80 5.48 12.57
N ASN A 58 3.92 4.93 12.06
CA ASN A 58 4.77 5.60 11.09
C ASN A 58 4.04 5.83 9.75
N ILE A 59 3.29 4.82 9.27
CA ILE A 59 2.51 4.91 8.03
C ILE A 59 1.44 5.98 8.17
N CYS A 60 0.67 5.98 9.25
CA CYS A 60 -0.36 6.99 9.48
C CYS A 60 0.23 8.40 9.45
N TYR A 61 1.28 8.63 10.25
CA TYR A 61 1.95 9.93 10.37
C TYR A 61 2.48 10.46 9.03
N LEU A 62 3.07 9.58 8.22
CA LEU A 62 3.69 9.94 6.95
C LEU A 62 2.73 9.91 5.76
N ALA A 63 1.49 9.45 5.93
CA ALA A 63 0.51 9.37 4.83
C ALA A 63 -0.11 10.73 4.49
N PHE A 64 0.12 11.76 5.29
CA PHE A 64 -0.42 13.10 5.08
C PHE A 64 0.72 14.09 4.82
N PRO A 65 0.49 15.15 4.01
CA PRO A 65 1.49 16.20 3.83
C PRO A 65 1.72 16.96 5.15
N ASP A 66 2.92 17.50 5.35
CA ASP A 66 3.29 18.28 6.54
C ASP A 66 2.35 19.47 6.79
N SER A 67 1.76 20.01 5.72
CA SER A 67 0.72 21.02 5.78
C SER A 67 -0.39 20.72 4.79
N ASN A 68 -1.63 20.79 5.25
CA ASN A 68 -2.82 20.68 4.41
C ASN A 68 -3.14 22.00 3.67
N SER A 69 -2.43 23.08 3.98
CA SER A 69 -2.63 24.41 3.38
C SER A 69 -2.09 24.40 1.96
N GLY A 70 -2.98 24.34 0.97
CA GLY A 70 -2.60 24.28 -0.46
C GLY A 70 -2.68 22.89 -1.09
N CYS A 71 -3.04 21.85 -0.33
CA CYS A 71 -3.18 20.47 -0.82
C CYS A 71 -4.61 20.13 -1.28
N MET A 72 -5.39 21.13 -1.74
CA MET A 72 -6.74 20.89 -2.22
C MET A 72 -6.72 20.10 -3.53
N GLY A 73 -7.51 19.03 -3.61
CA GLY A 73 -7.45 18.05 -4.68
C GLY A 73 -6.55 16.87 -4.30
N ASP A 74 -5.69 16.47 -5.23
CA ASP A 74 -4.87 15.27 -5.11
C ASP A 74 -3.38 15.64 -5.07
N THR A 75 -2.66 15.11 -4.08
CA THR A 75 -1.22 15.31 -3.90
C THR A 75 -0.53 13.95 -3.82
N THR A 76 0.55 13.77 -4.60
CA THR A 76 1.36 12.55 -4.55
C THR A 76 2.76 12.84 -4.05
N PHE A 77 3.30 11.98 -3.20
CA PHE A 77 4.67 12.10 -2.71
C PHE A 77 5.23 10.73 -2.29
N ILE A 78 6.55 10.67 -2.07
CA ILE A 78 7.27 9.46 -1.71
C ILE A 78 7.85 9.64 -0.32
N ILE A 79 7.65 8.64 0.53
CA ILE A 79 8.17 8.57 1.89
C ILE A 79 9.09 7.37 2.02
N ARG A 80 9.96 7.41 3.03
CA ARG A 80 10.76 6.27 3.47
C ARG A 80 10.51 6.04 4.94
N LEU A 81 10.19 4.81 5.31
CA LEU A 81 9.90 4.44 6.70
C LEU A 81 10.70 3.21 7.10
N GLN A 82 11.04 3.13 8.37
CA GLN A 82 11.82 2.02 8.90
C GLN A 82 10.99 0.73 8.89
N ASN A 83 11.56 -0.34 8.35
CA ASN A 83 11.03 -1.69 8.47
C ASN A 83 11.52 -2.28 9.79
N THR A 84 10.61 -2.55 10.72
CA THR A 84 10.97 -3.05 12.05
C THR A 84 11.50 -4.49 12.04
N GLN A 85 11.18 -5.24 11.00
CA GLN A 85 11.63 -6.62 10.83
C GLN A 85 12.96 -6.72 10.05
N GLY A 86 13.41 -5.61 9.45
CA GLY A 86 14.68 -5.53 8.72
C GLY A 86 14.80 -6.59 7.62
N GLU A 87 16.00 -7.18 7.51
CA GLU A 87 16.31 -8.21 6.52
C GLU A 87 15.45 -9.48 6.62
N LYS A 88 14.73 -9.71 7.72
CA LYS A 88 13.85 -10.88 7.88
C LYS A 88 12.69 -10.90 6.88
N ASN A 89 12.33 -9.74 6.32
CA ASN A 89 11.31 -9.62 5.28
C ASN A 89 11.85 -9.80 3.85
N LEU A 90 13.16 -10.00 3.69
CA LEU A 90 13.74 -10.29 2.37
C LEU A 90 13.48 -11.74 1.99
N LYS A 91 12.81 -11.93 0.86
CA LYS A 91 12.53 -13.23 0.26
C LYS A 91 13.70 -13.65 -0.62
N GLU A 92 13.74 -14.92 -1.01
CA GLU A 92 14.75 -15.43 -1.94
C GLU A 92 14.79 -14.61 -3.24
N GLU A 93 13.63 -14.22 -3.77
CA GLU A 93 13.56 -13.38 -4.97
C GLU A 93 14.14 -11.97 -4.77
N HIS A 94 14.01 -11.39 -3.58
CA HIS A 94 14.65 -10.11 -3.27
C HIS A 94 16.17 -10.23 -3.26
N ASN A 95 16.70 -11.33 -2.73
CA ASN A 95 18.14 -11.62 -2.73
C ASN A 95 18.64 -11.90 -4.15
N ASN A 96 17.89 -12.66 -4.94
CA ASN A 96 18.16 -12.93 -6.35
C ASN A 96 18.21 -11.63 -7.17
N TYR A 97 17.22 -10.74 -6.99
CA TYR A 97 17.21 -9.40 -7.58
C TYR A 97 18.46 -8.59 -7.18
N ASN A 98 18.76 -8.51 -5.87
CA ASN A 98 19.92 -7.77 -5.36
C ASN A 98 21.24 -8.26 -5.94
N SER A 99 21.38 -9.58 -6.16
CA SER A 99 22.60 -10.18 -6.71
C SER A 99 22.90 -9.77 -8.16
N LYS A 100 21.87 -9.31 -8.89
CA LYS A 100 21.93 -8.97 -10.32
C LYS A 100 21.82 -7.46 -10.59
N CYS A 101 21.54 -6.66 -9.56
CA CYS A 101 21.26 -5.23 -9.68
C CYS A 101 22.43 -4.36 -9.17
N PRO A 102 22.71 -3.19 -9.77
CA PRO A 102 23.68 -2.24 -9.23
C PRO A 102 23.37 -1.84 -7.78
N THR A 103 24.40 -1.58 -6.97
CA THR A 103 24.26 -1.25 -5.53
C THR A 103 23.29 -0.10 -5.26
N SER A 104 23.21 0.90 -6.14
CA SER A 104 22.28 2.03 -6.00
C SER A 104 20.80 1.67 -6.12
N LEU A 105 20.48 0.49 -6.64
CA LEU A 105 19.11 0.01 -6.90
C LEU A 105 18.79 -1.27 -6.11
N GLN A 106 19.70 -1.71 -5.25
CA GLN A 106 19.47 -2.84 -4.35
C GLN A 106 18.41 -2.49 -3.30
N ILE A 107 17.64 -3.50 -2.94
CA ILE A 107 16.70 -3.48 -1.84
C ILE A 107 17.50 -3.35 -0.53
N ASP A 108 17.15 -2.35 0.26
CA ASP A 108 17.58 -2.20 1.66
C ASP A 108 16.44 -2.69 2.56
N GLY A 109 16.61 -3.89 3.13
CA GLY A 109 15.59 -4.51 3.99
C GLY A 109 15.25 -3.72 5.25
N SER A 110 16.05 -2.71 5.62
CA SER A 110 15.82 -1.87 6.80
C SER A 110 14.72 -0.83 6.59
N TYR A 111 14.26 -0.61 5.35
CA TYR A 111 13.28 0.44 5.03
C TYR A 111 12.26 -0.02 3.99
N TYR A 112 11.05 0.52 4.11
CA TYR A 112 10.09 0.54 3.01
C TYR A 112 10.11 1.88 2.29
N TRP A 113 9.87 1.80 0.99
CA TRP A 113 9.43 2.92 0.16
C TRP A 113 7.91 3.00 0.24
N GLY A 114 7.39 4.18 0.60
CA GLY A 114 5.96 4.45 0.59
C GLY A 114 5.61 5.43 -0.51
N TYR A 115 4.68 5.05 -1.39
CA TYR A 115 4.16 5.89 -2.46
C TYR A 115 2.76 6.32 -2.07
N VAL A 116 2.62 7.61 -1.75
CA VAL A 116 1.42 8.17 -1.15
C VAL A 116 0.63 8.93 -2.19
N TYR A 117 -0.67 8.66 -2.25
CA TYR A 117 -1.68 9.48 -2.91
C TYR A 117 -2.63 10.02 -1.86
N PHE A 118 -2.53 11.31 -1.56
CA PHE A 118 -3.39 12.01 -0.61
C PHE A 118 -4.48 12.77 -1.37
N ARG A 119 -5.73 12.55 -0.98
CA ARG A 119 -6.89 13.29 -1.48
C ARG A 119 -7.45 14.16 -0.37
N GLN A 120 -7.59 15.44 -0.66
CA GLN A 120 -8.31 16.39 0.18
C GLN A 120 -9.35 17.15 -0.64
N VAL A 121 -10.62 16.95 -0.34
CA VAL A 121 -11.74 17.59 -1.05
C VAL A 121 -12.65 18.25 -0.04
N LYS A 122 -13.20 19.40 -0.39
CA LYS A 122 -14.20 20.06 0.46
C LYS A 122 -15.46 19.20 0.52
N ASP A 123 -15.85 18.83 1.72
CA ASP A 123 -17.09 18.11 1.99
C ASP A 123 -17.76 18.73 3.21
N VAL A 124 -18.82 19.49 2.95
CA VAL A 124 -19.58 20.22 3.98
C VAL A 124 -20.42 19.30 4.86
N THR A 125 -20.60 18.04 4.48
CA THR A 125 -21.32 17.05 5.29
C THR A 125 -20.46 16.50 6.44
N LEU A 126 -19.13 16.63 6.32
CA LEU A 126 -18.18 16.21 7.35
C LEU A 126 -17.94 17.31 8.38
N PRO A 127 -17.76 17.00 9.69
CA PRO A 127 -17.60 18.01 10.74
C PRO A 127 -16.45 19.01 10.55
N ARG A 128 -15.38 18.61 9.83
CA ARG A 128 -14.24 19.49 9.51
C ARG A 128 -14.37 20.21 8.17
N GLY A 129 -15.42 19.95 7.40
CA GLY A 129 -15.63 20.54 6.08
C GLY A 129 -14.74 19.97 4.97
N TYR A 130 -13.96 18.92 5.26
CA TYR A 130 -13.05 18.29 4.31
C TYR A 130 -13.05 16.76 4.47
N PHE A 131 -13.08 16.08 3.34
CA PHE A 131 -12.68 14.69 3.21
C PHE A 131 -11.16 14.65 3.07
N GLN A 132 -10.48 13.85 3.88
CA GLN A 132 -9.03 13.70 3.85
C GLN A 132 -8.67 12.22 3.96
N LYS A 133 -8.02 11.68 2.94
CA LYS A 133 -7.72 10.25 2.87
C LYS A 133 -6.52 9.96 1.98
N SER A 134 -5.74 8.97 2.35
CA SER A 134 -4.55 8.55 1.62
C SER A 134 -4.59 7.08 1.25
N VAL A 135 -4.09 6.78 0.06
CA VAL A 135 -3.71 5.43 -0.35
C VAL A 135 -2.19 5.39 -0.39
N VAL A 136 -1.59 4.40 0.28
CA VAL A 136 -0.14 4.25 0.41
C VAL A 136 0.26 2.87 -0.10
N ILE A 137 1.09 2.83 -1.14
CA ILE A 137 1.75 1.59 -1.58
C ILE A 137 3.07 1.46 -0.83
N LEU A 138 3.28 0.34 -0.14
CA LEU A 138 4.56 0.02 0.47
C LEU A 138 5.31 -1.02 -0.36
N SER A 139 6.59 -0.78 -0.65
CA SER A 139 7.46 -1.72 -1.33
C SER A 139 8.87 -1.70 -0.73
N LEU A 140 9.58 -2.81 -0.85
CA LEU A 140 11.02 -2.90 -0.59
C LEU A 140 11.84 -2.42 -1.80
N LEU A 141 11.24 -2.40 -3.00
CA LEU A 141 11.90 -2.03 -4.25
C LEU A 141 11.87 -0.50 -4.46
N PRO A 142 13.01 0.14 -4.80
CA PRO A 142 13.10 1.59 -5.01
C PRO A 142 12.59 2.05 -6.39
N PHE A 143 11.51 1.46 -6.93
CA PHE A 143 11.02 1.75 -8.28
C PHE A 143 10.08 2.95 -8.34
N ASN A 144 10.65 4.13 -8.10
CA ASN A 144 9.88 5.36 -7.89
C ASN A 144 8.89 5.67 -9.01
N ASN A 145 9.31 5.56 -10.28
CA ASN A 145 8.44 5.86 -11.42
C ASN A 145 7.31 4.85 -11.57
N LEU A 146 7.60 3.56 -11.39
CA LEU A 146 6.61 2.49 -11.51
C LEU A 146 5.54 2.63 -10.44
N PHE A 147 5.94 2.67 -9.17
CA PHE A 147 4.99 2.67 -8.07
C PHE A 147 4.25 3.99 -7.90
N SER A 148 4.88 5.14 -8.19
CA SER A 148 4.15 6.41 -8.26
C SER A 148 3.09 6.38 -9.36
N LYS A 149 3.40 5.79 -10.52
CA LYS A 149 2.46 5.64 -11.62
C LYS A 149 1.32 4.69 -11.27
N ILE A 150 1.61 3.53 -10.68
CA ILE A 150 0.59 2.59 -10.18
C ILE A 150 -0.29 3.30 -9.14
N CYS A 151 0.31 3.97 -8.15
CA CYS A 151 -0.41 4.73 -7.12
C CYS A 151 -1.39 5.74 -7.73
N SER A 152 -0.97 6.45 -8.79
CA SER A 152 -1.82 7.41 -9.51
C SER A 152 -3.02 6.81 -10.23
N TYR A 153 -3.05 5.48 -10.46
CA TYR A 153 -4.20 4.77 -11.02
C TYR A 153 -5.05 4.11 -9.94
N ILE A 154 -4.42 3.42 -8.99
CA ILE A 154 -5.15 2.62 -8.00
C ILE A 154 -5.88 3.50 -6.97
N ALA A 155 -5.34 4.68 -6.66
CA ALA A 155 -5.94 5.54 -5.65
C ALA A 155 -7.24 6.20 -6.13
N PRO A 156 -7.31 6.82 -7.34
CA PRO A 156 -8.59 7.26 -7.90
C PRO A 156 -9.62 6.13 -7.99
N GLU A 157 -9.21 4.96 -8.47
CA GLU A 157 -10.07 3.78 -8.57
C GLU A 157 -10.63 3.37 -7.20
N TYR A 158 -9.82 3.39 -6.14
CA TYR A 158 -10.26 3.15 -4.77
C TYR A 158 -11.27 4.18 -4.29
N PHE A 159 -11.07 5.46 -4.59
CA PHE A 159 -12.02 6.49 -4.17
C PHE A 159 -13.37 6.41 -4.90
N GLU A 160 -13.41 5.81 -6.09
CA GLU A 160 -14.64 5.61 -6.88
C GLU A 160 -15.33 4.29 -6.56
N ASN A 161 -14.57 3.19 -6.46
CA ASN A 161 -15.10 1.82 -6.37
C ASN A 161 -14.87 1.16 -5.01
N GLY A 162 -14.16 1.82 -4.08
CA GLY A 162 -13.91 1.31 -2.74
C GLY A 162 -12.94 0.13 -2.68
N GLU A 163 -13.01 -0.64 -1.60
CA GLU A 163 -12.04 -1.69 -1.27
C GLU A 163 -11.91 -2.79 -2.33
N VAL A 164 -13.00 -3.11 -3.05
CA VAL A 164 -12.99 -4.16 -4.10
C VAL A 164 -11.99 -3.87 -5.23
N SER A 165 -11.73 -2.59 -5.50
CA SER A 165 -10.71 -2.20 -6.48
C SER A 165 -9.29 -2.53 -6.02
N LEU A 166 -8.99 -2.33 -4.74
CA LEU A 166 -7.69 -2.65 -4.16
C LEU A 166 -7.47 -4.16 -4.09
N GLU A 167 -8.52 -4.92 -3.78
CA GLU A 167 -8.48 -6.38 -3.83
C GLU A 167 -8.16 -6.86 -5.26
N ALA A 168 -8.85 -6.33 -6.27
CA ALA A 168 -8.59 -6.65 -7.68
C ALA A 168 -7.15 -6.28 -8.12
N VAL A 169 -6.63 -5.14 -7.67
CA VAL A 169 -5.25 -4.72 -7.91
C VAL A 169 -4.26 -5.71 -7.28
N CYS A 170 -4.47 -6.09 -6.02
CA CYS A 170 -3.63 -7.09 -5.35
C CYS A 170 -3.62 -8.40 -6.12
N TYR A 171 -4.79 -8.91 -6.54
CA TYR A 171 -4.89 -10.11 -7.36
C TYR A 171 -4.19 -9.97 -8.71
N ASN A 172 -4.23 -8.80 -9.34
CA ASN A 172 -3.55 -8.57 -10.60
C ASN A 172 -2.02 -8.63 -10.42
N ILE A 173 -1.50 -7.95 -9.40
CA ILE A 173 -0.05 -7.90 -9.09
C ILE A 173 0.47 -9.27 -8.65
N GLU A 174 -0.34 -10.06 -7.96
CA GLU A 174 0.00 -11.44 -7.59
C GLU A 174 0.39 -12.29 -8.80
N GLN A 175 -0.21 -12.02 -9.97
CA GLN A 175 0.07 -12.76 -11.20
C GLN A 175 1.30 -12.22 -11.98
N TRP A 176 1.97 -11.20 -11.48
CA TRP A 176 3.14 -10.63 -12.16
C TRP A 176 4.35 -11.56 -12.00
N PRO A 177 5.21 -11.67 -13.04
CA PRO A 177 6.49 -12.35 -12.87
C PRO A 177 7.35 -11.64 -11.81
N PRO A 178 8.25 -12.34 -11.10
CA PRO A 178 9.16 -11.71 -10.15
C PRO A 178 9.97 -10.57 -10.80
N PRO A 179 10.32 -9.52 -10.04
CA PRO A 179 11.12 -8.41 -10.56
C PRO A 179 12.52 -8.90 -10.94
N VAL A 180 12.94 -8.57 -12.16
CA VAL A 180 14.29 -8.89 -12.67
C VAL A 180 15.03 -7.61 -13.03
N PRO A 181 16.31 -7.46 -12.67
CA PRO A 181 17.13 -6.36 -13.17
C PRO A 181 17.32 -6.48 -14.69
N GLY A 182 17.12 -5.39 -15.43
CA GLY A 182 17.21 -5.37 -16.89
C GLY A 182 17.10 -3.97 -17.46
#